data_AF-A0A949MHE7-F1
#
_entry.id   AF-A0A949MHE7-F1
#
_cell.length_a   1.000
_cell.length_b   1.000
_cell.length_c   1.000
_cell.angle_alpha   90.00
_cell.angle_beta   90.00
_cell.angle_gamma   90.00
#
_symmetry.space_group_name_H-M   'P 1'
#
loop_
_entity.id
_entity.type
_entity.pdbx_description
1 polymer ?
#
loop_
_entity_poly.entity_id
_entity_poly.type
_entity_poly.pdbx_seq_one_letter_code
_entity_poly.pdbx_strand_id
1 'polypeptide(L)'
;AVTATDTKGKSAGVENLFMLLKEFGQPAQYEYLEKERKKGTIKFSELKDVLADEIANYFAPFRERREKLLDSPELLADALAIGAAKARQRAQETLREVKEKIGLL
;
A
#
# COMPACT_ATOMS: atom_id res chain seq x y z
N ALA A 1 -5.11 26.49 13.82
CA ALA A 1 -3.99 25.69 13.27
C ALA A 1 -3.74 24.53 14.20
N VAL A 2 -3.71 23.28 13.70
CA VAL A 2 -3.42 22.11 14.54
C VAL A 2 -1.90 22.03 14.71
N THR A 3 -1.40 22.62 15.79
CA THR A 3 0.02 22.61 16.15
C THR A 3 0.39 21.23 16.71
N ALA A 4 1.51 20.67 16.23
CA ALA A 4 2.07 19.45 16.77
C ALA A 4 2.29 19.58 18.28
N THR A 5 1.80 18.62 19.07
CA THR A 5 2.10 18.53 20.49
C THR A 5 3.56 18.13 20.63
N ASP A 6 4.42 19.09 20.93
CA ASP A 6 5.87 18.94 20.89
C ASP A 6 6.41 18.46 22.24
N THR A 7 6.78 17.19 22.34
CA THR A 7 7.57 16.65 23.45
C THR A 7 9.02 16.49 23.00
N LYS A 8 9.78 17.60 23.00
CA LYS A 8 11.26 17.66 22.96
C LYS A 8 11.99 16.76 21.94
N GLY A 9 11.37 16.46 20.81
CA GLY A 9 11.93 15.61 19.75
C GLY A 9 11.00 15.62 18.56
N LYS A 10 11.57 15.59 17.34
CA LYS A 10 10.84 15.58 16.05
C LYS A 10 9.48 14.91 16.21
N SER A 11 8.40 15.67 16.09
CA SER A 11 7.06 15.11 16.30
C SER A 11 6.85 13.95 15.33
N ALA A 12 6.60 12.75 15.86
CA ALA A 12 6.51 11.52 15.05
C ALA A 12 5.46 11.64 13.93
N GLY A 13 4.37 12.37 14.17
CA GLY A 13 3.34 12.60 13.15
C GLY A 13 3.84 13.38 11.93
N VAL A 14 4.75 14.34 12.12
CA VAL A 14 5.33 15.10 11.00
C VAL A 14 6.31 14.24 10.22
N GLU A 15 7.15 13.47 10.91
CA GLU A 15 8.07 12.53 10.26
C GLU A 15 7.30 11.51 9.41
N ASN A 16 6.18 10.98 9.93
CA ASN A 16 5.31 10.07 9.19
C ASN A 16 4.77 10.69 7.89
N LEU A 17 4.31 11.95 7.93
CA LEU A 17 3.82 12.63 6.73
C LEU A 17 4.93 12.82 5.68
N PHE A 18 6.15 13.13 6.11
CA PHE A 18 7.29 13.26 5.20
C PHE A 18 7.76 11.91 4.63
N MET A 19 7.71 10.84 5.42
CA MET A 19 7.97 9.48 4.92
C MET A 19 6.95 9.07 3.85
N LEU A 20 5.67 9.32 4.09
CA LEU A 20 4.61 9.04 3.11
C LEU A 20 4.78 9.90 1.86
N LEU A 21 5.08 11.18 2.00
CA LEU A 21 5.33 12.06 0.85
C LEU A 21 6.53 11.62 0.03
N LYS A 22 7.59 11.11 0.68
CA LYS A 22 8.76 10.56 -0.01
C LYS A 22 8.42 9.33 -0.84
N GLU A 23 7.50 8.49 -0.36
CA GLU A 23 7.11 7.24 -1.01
C GLU A 23 6.10 7.47 -2.14
N PHE A 24 5.10 8.32 -1.90
CA PHE A 24 3.94 8.47 -2.78
C PHE A 24 3.94 9.76 -3.60
N GLY A 25 4.65 10.81 -3.15
CA GLY A 25 4.62 12.12 -3.77
C GLY A 25 5.72 12.34 -4.82
N GLN A 26 5.61 13.46 -5.52
CA GLN A 26 6.63 13.84 -6.50
C GLN A 26 7.92 14.30 -5.82
N PRO A 27 9.11 13.97 -6.36
CA PRO A 27 10.39 14.43 -5.80
C PRO A 27 10.46 15.94 -5.61
N ALA A 28 9.92 16.70 -6.56
CA ALA A 28 9.89 18.16 -6.51
C ALA A 28 9.06 18.71 -5.33
N GLN A 29 7.92 18.08 -5.01
CA GLN A 29 7.08 18.47 -3.88
C GLN A 29 7.75 18.13 -2.55
N TYR A 30 8.37 16.96 -2.45
CA TYR A 30 9.15 16.57 -1.28
C TYR A 30 10.28 17.57 -1.00
N GLU A 31 11.05 17.94 -2.02
CA GLU A 31 12.12 18.93 -1.87
C GLU A 31 11.62 20.31 -1.45
N TYR A 32 10.49 20.75 -2.00
CA TYR A 32 9.87 22.02 -1.63
C TYR A 32 9.44 22.01 -0.16
N LEU A 33 8.69 21.00 0.26
CA LEU A 33 8.17 20.90 1.63
C LEU A 33 9.28 20.66 2.66
N GLU A 34 10.36 19.97 2.28
CA GLU A 34 11.54 19.78 3.14
C GLU A 34 12.31 21.10 3.32
N LYS A 35 12.38 21.96 2.28
CA LYS A 35 12.94 23.31 2.41
C LYS A 35 12.10 24.17 3.34
N GLU A 36 10.77 24.16 3.20
CA GLU A 36 9.86 24.91 4.07
C GLU A 36 9.88 24.39 5.52
N ARG A 37 10.06 23.07 5.72
CA ARG A 37 10.28 22.47 7.04
C ARG A 37 11.55 23.01 7.69
N LYS A 38 12.66 23.10 6.95
CA LYS A 38 13.93 23.65 7.46
C LYS A 38 13.85 25.15 7.78
N LYS A 39 13.00 25.90 7.08
CA LYS A 39 12.73 27.32 7.35
C LYS A 39 11.75 27.55 8.51
N GLY A 40 11.07 26.50 8.98
CA GLY A 40 10.06 26.60 10.04
C GLY A 40 8.73 27.23 9.58
N THR A 41 8.52 27.36 8.27
CA THR A 41 7.35 28.02 7.67
C THR A 41 6.27 27.05 7.20
N ILE A 42 6.43 25.75 7.48
CA ILE A 42 5.57 24.70 6.95
C ILE A 42 4.11 24.84 7.43
N LYS A 43 3.19 24.80 6.46
CA LYS A 43 1.74 24.68 6.72
C LYS A 43 1.34 23.22 6.62
N PHE A 44 1.09 22.58 7.78
CA PHE A 44 0.73 21.16 7.82
C PHE A 44 -0.61 20.81 7.16
N SER A 45 -1.51 21.78 6.97
CA SER A 45 -2.72 21.58 6.18
C SER A 45 -2.37 21.33 4.71
N GLU A 46 -1.52 22.18 4.13
CA GLU A 46 -1.06 22.07 2.74
C GLU A 46 -0.28 20.77 2.51
N LEU A 47 0.58 20.37 3.45
CA LEU A 47 1.27 19.08 3.40
C LEU A 47 0.29 17.90 3.32
N LYS A 48 -0.80 17.95 4.11
CA LYS A 48 -1.80 16.87 4.13
C LYS A 48 -2.63 16.83 2.87
N ASP A 49 -3.01 18.00 2.35
CA ASP A 49 -3.80 18.10 1.12
C ASP A 49 -3.00 17.55 -0.07
N VAL A 50 -1.75 18.00 -0.22
CA VAL A 50 -0.84 17.48 -1.28
C VAL A 50 -0.63 15.98 -1.14
N LEU A 51 -0.37 15.49 0.08
CA LEU A 51 -0.16 14.05 0.31
C LEU A 51 -1.41 13.22 -0.01
N ALA A 52 -2.60 13.72 0.31
CA ALA A 52 -3.85 13.05 0.01
C ALA A 52 -4.05 12.88 -1.50
N ASP A 53 -3.79 13.94 -2.27
CA ASP A 53 -3.89 13.92 -3.72
C ASP A 53 -2.88 12.96 -4.35
N GLU A 54 -1.62 12.98 -3.91
CA GLU A 54 -0.58 12.09 -4.43
C GLU A 54 -0.89 10.62 -4.14
N ILE A 55 -1.32 10.27 -2.91
CA ILE A 55 -1.74 8.91 -2.57
C ILE A 55 -2.98 8.49 -3.39
N ALA A 56 -3.95 9.40 -3.56
CA ALA A 56 -5.12 9.12 -4.36
C ALA A 56 -4.72 8.81 -5.81
N ASN A 57 -3.87 9.64 -6.42
CA ASN A 57 -3.40 9.45 -7.79
C ASN A 57 -2.57 8.17 -7.96
N TYR A 58 -1.67 7.88 -7.01
CA TYR A 58 -0.86 6.67 -7.01
C TYR A 58 -1.71 5.40 -7.07
N PHE A 59 -2.78 5.33 -6.26
CA PHE A 59 -3.68 4.17 -6.21
C PHE A 59 -4.85 4.21 -7.20
N ALA A 60 -5.01 5.28 -7.99
CA ALA A 60 -6.06 5.38 -9.00
C ALA A 60 -6.07 4.19 -10.00
N PRO A 61 -4.95 3.81 -10.64
CA PRO A 61 -4.95 2.67 -11.56
C PRO A 61 -5.24 1.33 -10.86
N PHE A 62 -4.88 1.20 -9.58
CA PHE A 62 -5.22 0.00 -8.79
C PHE A 62 -6.73 -0.08 -8.55
N ARG A 63 -7.36 1.02 -8.16
CA ARG A 63 -8.82 1.08 -7.94
C ARG A 63 -9.59 0.77 -9.22
N GLU A 64 -9.17 1.33 -10.35
CA GLU A 64 -9.78 1.05 -11.67
C GLU A 64 -9.68 -0.44 -12.04
N ARG A 65 -8.50 -1.07 -11.86
CA ARG A 65 -8.31 -2.51 -12.12
C ARG A 65 -9.19 -3.36 -11.21
N ARG A 66 -9.30 -2.97 -9.93
CA ARG A 66 -10.16 -3.66 -8.97
C ARG A 66 -11.64 -3.57 -9.38
N GLU A 67 -12.11 -2.40 -9.79
CA GLU A 67 -13.48 -2.23 -10.28
C GLU A 67 -13.76 -3.10 -11.50
N LYS A 68 -12.86 -3.10 -12.50
CA LYS A 68 -12.97 -3.99 -13.68
C LYS A 68 -13.08 -5.47 -13.31
N LEU A 69 -12.34 -5.92 -12.30
CA LEU A 69 -12.41 -7.31 -11.82
C LEU A 69 -13.72 -7.61 -11.10
N LEU A 70 -14.28 -6.65 -10.37
CA LEU A 70 -15.57 -6.80 -9.68
C LEU A 70 -16.75 -6.77 -10.65
N ASP A 71 -16.66 -5.95 -11.70
CA ASP A 71 -17.67 -5.85 -12.76
C ASP A 71 -17.68 -7.07 -13.69
N SER A 72 -16.65 -7.93 -13.61
CA SER A 72 -16.54 -9.17 -14.40
C SER A 72 -16.34 -10.40 -13.50
N PRO A 73 -17.41 -10.90 -12.84
CA PRO A 73 -17.32 -12.05 -11.94
C PRO A 73 -16.72 -13.31 -12.58
N GLU A 74 -16.95 -13.51 -13.88
CA GLU A 74 -16.40 -14.64 -14.65
C GLU A 74 -14.87 -14.56 -14.75
N LEU A 75 -14.33 -13.39 -15.13
CA LEU A 75 -12.88 -13.16 -15.19
C LEU A 75 -12.22 -13.38 -13.82
N LEU A 76 -12.89 -12.95 -12.75
CA LEU A 76 -12.41 -13.19 -11.38
C LEU A 76 -12.43 -14.68 -11.02
N ALA A 77 -13.52 -15.39 -11.34
CA ALA A 77 -13.66 -16.82 -11.09
C ALA A 77 -12.61 -17.63 -11.86
N ASP A 78 -12.34 -17.29 -13.12
CA ASP A 78 -11.32 -17.94 -13.95
C ASP A 78 -9.91 -17.74 -13.37
N ALA A 79 -9.58 -16.51 -12.98
CA ALA A 79 -8.29 -16.22 -12.35
C ALA A 79 -8.09 -17.02 -11.05
N LEU A 80 -9.13 -17.12 -10.22
CA LEU A 80 -9.13 -17.92 -8.99
C LEU A 80 -9.02 -19.42 -9.29
N ALA A 81 -9.72 -19.93 -10.31
CA ALA A 81 -9.69 -21.33 -10.69
C ALA A 81 -8.29 -21.75 -11.17
N ILE A 82 -7.63 -20.92 -11.97
CA ILE A 82 -6.25 -21.13 -12.42
C ILE A 82 -5.29 -21.20 -11.24
N GLY A 83 -5.41 -20.25 -10.30
CA GLY A 83 -4.61 -20.25 -9.06
C GLY A 83 -4.85 -21.50 -8.22
N ALA A 84 -6.11 -21.90 -8.04
CA ALA A 84 -6.50 -23.08 -7.30
C ALA A 84 -5.97 -24.38 -7.93
N ALA A 85 -5.98 -24.51 -9.26
CA ALA A 85 -5.43 -25.67 -9.94
C ALA A 85 -3.92 -25.82 -9.69
N LYS A 86 -3.16 -24.73 -9.81
CA LYS A 86 -1.70 -24.70 -9.54
C LYS A 86 -1.39 -25.05 -8.09
N ALA A 87 -2.14 -24.46 -7.15
CA ALA A 87 -1.97 -24.75 -5.73
C ALA A 87 -2.34 -26.19 -5.38
N ARG A 88 -3.43 -26.71 -5.95
CA ARG A 88 -3.91 -28.08 -5.73
C ARG A 88 -2.89 -29.12 -6.18
N GLN A 89 -2.21 -28.92 -7.29
CA GLN A 89 -1.16 -29.82 -7.75
C GLN A 89 -0.07 -30.02 -6.69
N ARG A 90 0.47 -28.91 -6.15
CA ARG A 90 1.49 -28.96 -5.09
C ARG A 90 0.95 -29.57 -3.79
N ALA A 91 -0.26 -29.19 -3.41
CA ALA A 91 -0.89 -29.72 -2.19
C ALA A 91 -1.13 -31.24 -2.27
N GLN A 92 -1.50 -31.76 -3.45
CA GLN A 92 -1.68 -33.20 -3.67
C GLN A 92 -0.38 -33.98 -3.53
N GLU A 93 0.72 -33.44 -4.06
CA GLU A 93 2.05 -34.04 -3.90
C GLU A 93 2.44 -34.13 -2.42
N THR A 94 2.30 -33.02 -1.68
CA THR A 94 2.56 -33.01 -0.23
C THR A 94 1.66 -33.98 0.53
N LEU A 95 0.36 -34.00 0.22
CA LEU A 95 -0.58 -34.91 0.89
C LEU A 95 -0.28 -36.38 0.58
N ARG A 96 0.22 -36.71 -0.61
CA ARG A 96 0.65 -38.07 -0.94
C ARG A 96 1.82 -38.48 -0.04
N GLU A 97 2.86 -37.67 0.06
CA GLU A 97 4.01 -37.95 0.92
C GLU A 97 3.61 -38.10 2.39
N VAL A 98 2.71 -37.24 2.87
CA VAL A 98 2.20 -37.34 4.24
C VAL A 98 1.45 -38.64 4.44
N LYS A 99 0.54 -39.01 3.52
CA LYS A 99 -0.25 -40.25 3.61
C LYS A 99 0.61 -41.51 3.55
N GLU A 100 1.65 -41.54 2.72
CA GLU A 100 2.64 -42.63 2.69
C GLU A 100 3.31 -42.81 4.05
N LYS A 101 3.75 -41.71 4.69
CA LYS A 101 4.44 -41.74 5.99
C LYS A 101 3.55 -42.20 7.15
N ILE A 102 2.24 -42.02 7.05
CA ILE A 102 1.28 -42.38 8.10
C ILE A 102 0.48 -43.66 7.78
N GLY A 103 0.84 -44.38 6.70
CA GLY A 103 0.21 -45.65 6.33
C GLY A 103 -1.24 -45.53 5.85
N LEU A 104 -1.60 -44.38 5.25
CA LEU A 104 -2.93 -44.12 4.67
C LEU A 104 -2.94 -44.19 3.14
N LEU A 105 -1.90 -44.80 2.54
CA LEU A 105 -1.77 -45.07 1.12
C LEU A 105 -1.48 -46.56 0.89
#